data_AF-A0A496BII3-F1
#
_entry.id   AF-A0A496BII3-F1
#
_cell.length_a   1.000
_cell.length_b   1.000
_cell.length_c   1.000
_cell.angle_alpha   90.00
_cell.angle_beta   90.00
_cell.angle_gamma   90.00
#
_symmetry.space_group_name_H-M   'P 1'
#
loop_
_entity.id
_entity.type
_entity.pdbx_description
1 polymer ?
#
loop_
_entity_poly.entity_id
_entity_poly.type
_entity_poly.pdbx_seq_one_letter_code
_entity_poly.pdbx_strand_id
1 'polypeptide(L)' 'MNIRRYFESMSEPNDTMFIEIGDRYRFTRRGDDWTKFREDIIQLLEQTVSDELSQEFEAATADWISEASP' A
#
# COMPACT_ATOMS: atom_id res chain seq x y z
N MET A 1 -7.40 -0.38 14.67
CA MET A 1 -6.00 0.02 14.42
C MET A 1 -6.03 0.93 13.21
N ASN A 2 -5.57 2.18 13.27
CA ASN A 2 -5.87 3.18 12.20
C ASN A 2 -4.62 3.43 11.35
N ILE A 3 -4.77 3.56 10.02
CA ILE A 3 -3.70 4.07 9.15
C ILE A 3 -3.42 5.51 9.58
N ARG A 4 -2.18 5.79 9.99
CA ARG A 4 -1.79 7.14 10.46
C ARG A 4 -1.19 7.98 9.35
N ARG A 5 -0.40 7.38 8.46
CA ARG A 5 0.32 8.07 7.39
C ARG A 5 0.53 7.18 6.17
N TYR A 6 0.35 7.79 5.00
CA TYR A 6 0.68 7.27 3.68
C TYR A 6 1.66 8.24 3.01
N PHE A 7 2.76 7.74 2.46
CA PHE A 7 3.71 8.54 1.69
C PHE A 7 4.19 7.78 0.46
N GLU A 8 4.15 8.46 -0.68
CA GLU A 8 4.66 7.99 -1.96
C GLU A 8 5.69 9.01 -2.44
N SER A 9 6.95 8.60 -2.56
CA SER A 9 8.00 9.46 -3.12
C SER A 9 8.03 9.26 -4.63
N MET A 10 7.63 10.31 -5.39
CA MET A 10 7.55 10.31 -6.85
C MET A 10 8.68 11.10 -7.53
N SER A 11 9.77 11.41 -6.81
CA SER A 11 10.73 12.45 -7.25
C SER A 11 12.13 11.95 -7.64
N GLU A 12 12.55 10.72 -7.32
CA GLU A 12 13.91 10.20 -7.62
C GLU A 12 13.94 8.65 -7.64
N PRO A 13 14.94 7.99 -8.29
CA PRO A 13 14.82 6.67 -8.97
C PRO A 13 14.62 5.42 -8.09
N ASN A 14 14.28 5.61 -6.81
CA ASN A 14 13.86 4.56 -5.89
C ASN A 14 12.49 4.93 -5.31
N ASP A 15 11.45 5.02 -6.14
CA ASP A 15 10.10 5.35 -5.69
C ASP A 15 9.73 4.40 -4.54
N THR A 16 9.68 4.95 -3.33
CA THR A 16 9.52 4.19 -2.09
C THR A 16 8.17 4.55 -1.52
N MET A 17 7.37 3.51 -1.27
CA MET A 17 6.07 3.65 -0.64
C MET A 17 6.19 3.29 0.83
N PHE A 18 5.64 4.15 1.68
CA PHE A 18 5.65 4.00 3.13
C PHE A 18 4.24 4.06 3.69
N ILE A 19 3.89 3.05 4.48
CA ILE A 19 2.58 2.94 5.13
C ILE A 19 2.76 2.67 6.62
N GLU A 20 2.15 3.53 7.43
CA GLU A 20 2.10 3.42 8.89
C GLU A 20 0.68 3.00 9.32
N ILE A 21 0.57 1.81 9.91
CA ILE A 21 -0.68 1.24 10.42
C ILE A 21 -0.54 1.01 11.92
N GLY A 22 -1.17 1.86 12.74
CA GLY A 22 -0.93 1.87 14.18
C GLY A 22 0.52 2.23 14.51
N ASP A 23 1.27 1.29 15.09
CA ASP A 23 2.71 1.41 15.39
C ASP A 23 3.58 0.48 14.50
N ARG A 24 3.00 -0.06 13.41
CA ARG A 24 3.71 -0.89 12.44
C ARG A 24 4.03 -0.09 11.18
N TYR A 25 5.27 -0.22 10.73
CA TYR A 25 5.79 0.42 9.52
C TYR A 25 6.01 -0.61 8.42
N ARG A 26 5.49 -0.35 7.23
CA ARG A 26 5.80 -1.14 6.03
C ARG A 26 6.32 -0.22 4.93
N PHE A 27 7.30 -0.71 4.20
CA PHE A 27 7.88 -0.02 3.06
C PHE A 27 8.11 -0.98 1.89
N THR A 28 7.93 -0.49 0.66
CA THR A 28 8.30 -1.20 -0.57
C THR A 28 8.96 -0.24 -1.55
N ARG A 29 9.80 -0.74 -2.45
CA ARG A 29 10.47 0.04 -3.50
C ARG A 29 9.87 -0.28 -4.87
N ARG A 30 9.89 0.67 -5.80
CA ARG A 30 9.51 0.44 -7.20
C ARG A 30 10.44 -0.59 -7.85
N GLY A 31 9.84 -1.62 -8.43
CA GLY A 31 10.52 -2.82 -8.94
C GLY A 31 10.46 -4.03 -8.00
N ASP A 32 10.10 -3.86 -6.73
CA ASP A 32 9.62 -4.97 -5.90
C ASP A 32 8.17 -5.34 -6.30
N ASP A 33 7.64 -6.45 -5.80
CA ASP A 33 6.28 -6.92 -6.14
C ASP A 33 5.21 -6.01 -5.50
N TRP A 34 4.83 -4.94 -6.20
CA TRP A 34 3.82 -3.96 -5.77
C TRP A 34 2.43 -4.59 -5.61
N THR A 35 2.12 -5.58 -6.45
CA THR A 35 0.90 -6.38 -6.35
C THR A 35 0.86 -7.10 -5.01
N LYS A 36 1.91 -7.82 -4.66
CA LYS A 36 2.01 -8.51 -3.36
C LYS A 36 1.99 -7.54 -2.18
N PHE A 37 2.68 -6.40 -2.29
CA PHE A 37 2.66 -5.40 -1.23
C PHE A 37 1.25 -4.82 -1.01
N ARG A 38 0.52 -4.54 -2.09
CA ARG A 38 -0.88 -4.11 -2.04
C ARG A 38 -1.77 -5.17 -1.40
N GLU A 39 -1.65 -6.43 -1.84
CA GLU A 39 -2.41 -7.57 -1.29
C GLU A 39 -2.14 -7.77 0.21
N ASP A 40 -0.88 -7.71 0.63
CA ASP A 40 -0.46 -7.84 2.03
C ASP A 40 -1.11 -6.76 2.91
N ILE A 41 -1.30 -5.55 2.39
CA ILE A 41 -1.94 -4.46 3.12
C ILE A 41 -3.45 -4.62 3.15
N ILE A 42 -4.08 -5.01 2.04
CA ILE A 42 -5.53 -5.30 2.01
C ILE A 42 -5.86 -6.38 3.05
N GLN A 43 -5.13 -7.50 3.05
CA GLN A 43 -5.33 -8.58 4.03
C GLN A 43 -5.10 -8.09 5.47
N LEU A 44 -4.09 -7.24 5.69
CA LEU A 44 -3.83 -6.70 7.02
C LEU A 44 -4.97 -5.79 7.49
N LEU A 45 -5.51 -4.95 6.61
CA LEU A 45 -6.63 -4.06 6.93
C LEU A 45 -7.90 -4.86 7.23
N GLU A 46 -8.19 -5.87 6.42
CA GLU A 46 -9.32 -6.79 6.61
C GLU A 46 -9.21 -7.51 7.97
N GLN A 47 -8.03 -8.06 8.30
CA GLN A 47 -7.85 -8.85 9.52
C GLN A 47 -7.74 -8.02 10.81
N THR A 48 -7.31 -6.75 10.73
CA THR A 48 -6.92 -5.98 11.94
C THR A 48 -7.68 -4.67 12.13
N VAL A 49 -8.40 -4.20 11.10
CA VAL A 49 -9.05 -2.91 11.11
C VAL A 49 -10.54 -3.04 10.79
N SER A 50 -10.89 -3.23 9.53
CA SER A 50 -12.25 -3.47 9.05
C SER A 50 -12.26 -3.81 7.57
N ASP A 51 -13.26 -4.59 7.15
CA ASP A 51 -13.52 -4.91 5.73
C ASP A 51 -13.84 -3.65 4.91
N GLU A 52 -14.47 -2.63 5.53
CA GLU A 52 -14.78 -1.37 4.85
C GLU A 52 -13.51 -0.59 4.49
N LEU A 53 -12.54 -0.51 5.41
CA LEU A 53 -11.28 0.19 5.16
C LEU A 53 -10.37 -0.60 4.21
N SER A 54 -10.45 -1.94 4.20
CA SER A 54 -9.72 -2.74 3.22
C SER A 54 -10.25 -2.50 1.80
N GLN A 55 -11.58 -2.40 1.63
CA GLN A 55 -12.21 -2.07 0.34
C GLN A 55 -11.90 -0.64 -0.12
N GLU A 56 -11.93 0.35 0.78
CA GLU A 56 -11.54 1.72 0.45
C GLU A 56 -10.08 1.79 -0.01
N PHE A 57 -9.18 1.11 0.69
CA PHE A 57 -7.77 1.03 0.31
C PHE A 57 -7.61 0.28 -1.03
N GLU A 58 -8.32 -0.83 -1.23
CA GLU A 58 -8.29 -1.59 -2.48
C GLU A 58 -8.69 -0.72 -3.68
N ALA A 59 -9.77 0.05 -3.55
CA ALA A 59 -10.27 0.96 -4.59
C ALA A 59 -9.31 2.12 -4.86
N ALA A 60 -8.77 2.73 -3.80
CA ALA A 60 -7.85 3.87 -3.90
C ALA A 60 -6.47 3.50 -4.48
N THR A 61 -6.12 2.21 -4.49
CA THR A 61 -4.82 1.68 -4.95
C THR A 61 -4.95 0.75 -6.15
N ALA A 62 -6.09 0.77 -6.85
CA ALA A 62 -6.34 -0.07 -8.01
C ALA A 62 -5.43 0.25 -9.20
N ASP A 63 -4.88 1.45 -9.26
CA ASP A 63 -3.94 1.94 -10.27
C ASP A 63 -2.50 1.47 -10.05
N TRP A 64 -2.14 1.06 -8.82
CA TRP A 64 -0.79 0.55 -8.48
C TRP A 64 -0.42 -0.72 -9.24
N ILE A 65 -1.41 -1.52 -9.59
CA ILE A 65 -1.27 -2.75 -10.38
C ILE A 65 -1.37 -2.48 -11.89
N SER A 66 -1.66 -1.24 -12.29
CA SER A 66 -1.95 -0.86 -13.69
C SER A 66 -0.72 -0.37 -14.45
N GLU A 67 0.37 0.01 -13.78
CA GLU A 67 1.67 0.29 -14.43
C GLU A 67 2.55 -0.96 -14.55
N ALA A 68 2.04 -1.96 -15.28
CA ALA A 68 2.89 -2.86 -16.05
C ALA A 68 2.55 -2.65 -17.53
N SER A 69 2.81 -1.45 -18.05
CA SER A 69 2.84 -1.21 -19.49
C SER A 69 4.30 -1.03 -19.95
N PRO A 70 4.70 -1.69 -21.05
CA PRO A 70 6.09 -1.87 -21.51
C PRO A 70 6.78 -0.59 -21.98
#